data_AF-A0A8J7JZP8-F1
#
_entry.id   AF-A0A8J7JZP8-F1
#
_cell.length_a   1.000
_cell.length_b   1.000
_cell.length_c   1.000
_cell.angle_alpha   90.00
_cell.angle_beta   90.00
_cell.angle_gamma   90.00
#
_symmetry.space_group_name_H-M   'P 1'
#
loop_
_entity.id
_entity.type
_entity.pdbx_description
1 polymer ?
#
loop_
_entity_poly.entity_id
_entity_poly.type
_entity_poly.pdbx_seq_one_letter_code
_entity_poly.pdbx_strand_id
1 'polypeptide(L)'
;MTRQWYAKGAFSLALVALLLPACTGPDQNAGGPAPESNVSAEDVTDETAELIGQAVTIRSEVINKVGESSFTLSDEQWLNGEEILVLNASGEPFIIPIDDTEVQVTGTVERFVTADLEREYDLDLQPDVYANYESQPAIVAQSIAVAPEPGEITEDPSQYYGQTLAVTGEVEEIIGPNAFTLEDEELLGSDDLLVLNTTTGTTVEDGEEVAITGELRSFVSAEIERDYDLTWDLDLQRQLEAEYQQQPVLIVRDIYPSAE
;
A
#
# COMPACT_ATOMS: atom_id res chain seq x y z
N MET A 1 -78.09 -35.09 12.15
CA MET A 1 -78.10 -34.44 13.48
C MET A 1 -76.92 -34.96 14.31
N THR A 2 -76.00 -34.02 14.62
CA THR A 2 -75.14 -33.91 15.83
C THR A 2 -74.14 -35.02 16.23
N ARG A 3 -72.83 -34.67 16.15
CA ARG A 3 -71.81 -34.47 17.24
C ARG A 3 -71.41 -35.78 17.96
N GLN A 4 -70.15 -36.09 18.27
CA GLN A 4 -69.00 -35.27 18.65
C GLN A 4 -67.70 -36.11 18.65
N TRP A 5 -66.56 -35.43 18.53
CA TRP A 5 -65.16 -35.86 18.61
C TRP A 5 -64.77 -36.63 19.90
N TYR A 6 -63.69 -37.44 19.85
CA TYR A 6 -62.45 -37.18 20.63
C TYR A 6 -61.21 -37.98 20.14
N ALA A 7 -60.14 -37.20 19.97
CA ALA A 7 -58.68 -37.41 19.86
C ALA A 7 -58.05 -38.81 19.67
N LYS A 8 -57.22 -38.91 18.62
CA LYS A 8 -56.14 -39.89 18.46
C LYS A 8 -54.84 -39.33 19.03
N GLY A 9 -54.15 -40.09 19.88
CA GLY A 9 -52.76 -39.84 20.25
C GLY A 9 -51.80 -40.48 19.24
N ALA A 10 -50.77 -39.75 18.83
CA ALA A 10 -49.64 -40.27 18.08
C ALA A 10 -48.35 -39.80 18.77
N PHE A 11 -47.53 -40.77 19.19
CA PHE A 11 -46.19 -40.55 19.71
C PHE A 11 -45.25 -40.19 18.55
N SER A 12 -44.68 -38.98 18.58
CA SER A 12 -43.62 -38.58 17.65
C SER A 12 -42.25 -38.93 18.22
N LEU A 13 -41.48 -39.70 17.45
CA LEU A 13 -40.07 -40.02 17.68
C LEU A 13 -39.22 -38.82 17.24
N ALA A 14 -38.47 -38.19 18.15
CA ALA A 14 -37.55 -37.10 17.83
C ALA A 14 -36.18 -37.68 17.44
N LEU A 15 -35.75 -37.42 16.21
CA LEU A 15 -34.42 -37.75 15.67
C LEU A 15 -33.50 -36.55 15.93
N VAL A 16 -32.48 -36.71 16.77
CA VAL A 16 -31.48 -35.68 17.07
C VAL A 16 -30.32 -35.83 16.08
N ALA A 17 -30.10 -34.82 15.24
CA ALA A 17 -28.93 -34.74 14.37
C ALA A 17 -27.76 -34.09 15.14
N LEU A 18 -26.64 -34.81 15.25
CA LEU A 18 -25.37 -34.31 15.77
C LEU A 18 -24.62 -33.60 14.64
N LEU A 19 -24.46 -32.27 14.76
CA LEU A 19 -23.57 -31.49 13.89
C LEU A 19 -22.18 -31.44 14.55
N LEU A 20 -21.17 -32.02 13.90
CA LEU A 20 -19.78 -31.82 14.26
C LEU A 20 -19.23 -30.58 13.55
N PRO A 21 -18.52 -29.68 14.24
CA PRO A 21 -17.82 -28.58 13.60
C PRO A 21 -16.59 -29.13 12.85
N ALA A 22 -16.52 -28.85 11.55
CA ALA A 22 -15.32 -29.05 10.75
C ALA A 22 -14.32 -27.95 11.12
N CYS A 23 -13.19 -28.31 11.73
CA CYS A 23 -12.05 -27.42 11.89
C CYS A 23 -11.27 -27.39 10.57
N THR A 24 -11.40 -26.29 9.84
CA THR A 24 -10.47 -25.86 8.79
C THR A 24 -9.16 -25.41 9.45
N GLY A 25 -8.03 -25.80 8.86
CA GLY A 25 -6.69 -25.44 9.35
C GLY A 25 -6.39 -23.95 9.19
N PRO A 26 -5.35 -23.42 9.86
CA PRO A 26 -4.96 -22.04 9.69
C PRO A 26 -4.27 -21.87 8.34
N ASP A 27 -4.98 -21.26 7.39
CA ASP A 27 -4.36 -20.63 6.24
C ASP A 27 -3.43 -19.53 6.75
N GLN A 28 -2.13 -19.68 6.44
CA GLN A 28 -1.15 -18.63 6.56
C GLN A 28 -1.38 -17.67 5.38
N ASN A 29 -2.39 -16.81 5.52
CA ASN A 29 -2.56 -15.65 4.68
C ASN A 29 -2.03 -14.46 5.48
N ALA A 30 -0.73 -14.20 5.36
CA ALA A 30 -0.12 -12.97 5.84
C ALA A 30 -0.39 -11.86 4.81
N GLY A 31 -1.66 -11.46 4.72
CA GLY A 31 -2.04 -10.13 4.24
C GLY A 31 -2.36 -9.32 5.48
N GLY A 32 -1.54 -8.31 5.79
CA GLY A 32 -1.91 -7.32 6.79
C GLY A 32 -3.24 -6.66 6.39
N PRO A 33 -4.02 -6.12 7.34
CA PRO A 33 -5.21 -5.37 7.00
C PRO A 33 -4.85 -4.26 6.01
N ALA A 34 -5.57 -4.20 4.89
CA ALA A 34 -5.52 -3.04 4.01
C ALA A 34 -5.94 -1.81 4.83
N PRO A 35 -5.24 -0.67 4.71
CA PRO A 35 -5.57 0.56 5.44
C PRO A 35 -7.02 0.95 5.14
N GLU A 36 -7.78 1.32 6.19
CA GLU A 36 -9.20 1.65 6.04
C GLU A 36 -9.42 3.07 5.47
N SER A 37 -8.38 3.91 5.43
CA SER A 37 -8.41 5.25 4.81
C SER A 37 -7.02 5.78 4.41
N ASN A 38 -6.97 6.50 3.28
CA ASN A 38 -5.88 7.42 2.95
C ASN A 38 -6.11 8.73 3.70
N VAL A 39 -5.10 9.27 4.37
CA VAL A 39 -5.19 10.51 5.15
C VAL A 39 -3.90 11.32 4.96
N SER A 40 -3.97 12.64 5.16
CA SER A 40 -2.81 13.52 5.15
C SER A 40 -2.08 13.50 6.51
N ALA A 41 -0.85 14.02 6.56
CA ALA A 41 -0.15 14.24 7.82
C ALA A 41 -0.93 15.19 8.75
N GLU A 42 -1.59 16.21 8.18
CA GLU A 42 -2.45 17.17 8.88
C GLU A 42 -3.66 16.48 9.51
N ASP A 43 -4.35 15.61 8.78
CA ASP A 43 -5.50 14.86 9.32
C ASP A 43 -5.10 14.06 10.55
N VAL A 44 -3.90 13.45 10.54
CA VAL A 44 -3.43 12.70 11.71
C VAL A 44 -3.15 13.60 12.90
N THR A 45 -2.66 14.82 12.70
CA THR A 45 -2.41 15.76 13.79
C THR A 45 -3.68 16.45 14.31
N ASP A 46 -4.61 16.79 13.43
CA ASP A 46 -5.83 17.52 13.75
C ASP A 46 -6.96 16.60 14.25
N GLU A 47 -7.07 15.42 13.66
CA GLU A 47 -8.06 14.40 13.99
C GLU A 47 -7.46 13.24 14.80
N THR A 48 -6.31 13.46 15.46
CA THR A 48 -5.60 12.44 16.25
C THR A 48 -6.54 11.62 17.13
N ALA A 49 -7.45 12.27 17.86
CA ALA A 49 -8.34 11.58 18.80
C ALA A 49 -9.28 10.56 18.13
N GLU A 50 -9.61 10.79 16.86
CA GLU A 50 -10.43 9.91 16.05
C GLU A 50 -9.57 8.81 15.42
N LEU A 51 -8.33 9.12 15.03
CA LEU A 51 -7.43 8.22 14.32
C LEU A 51 -6.55 7.33 15.22
N ILE A 52 -6.42 7.60 16.54
CA ILE A 52 -5.68 6.70 17.45
C ILE A 52 -6.19 5.25 17.33
N GLY A 53 -5.26 4.33 17.08
CA GLY A 53 -5.48 2.90 16.91
C GLY A 53 -5.98 2.49 15.53
N GLN A 54 -6.15 3.44 14.60
CA GLN A 54 -6.54 3.17 13.21
C GLN A 54 -5.31 2.96 12.33
N ALA A 55 -5.46 2.10 11.32
CA ALA A 55 -4.47 1.91 10.27
C ALA A 55 -4.69 2.96 9.16
N VAL A 56 -3.66 3.71 8.85
CA VAL A 56 -3.67 4.82 7.89
C VAL A 56 -2.55 4.66 6.86
N THR A 57 -2.75 5.24 5.68
CA THR A 57 -1.69 5.46 4.68
C THR A 57 -1.56 6.95 4.40
N ILE A 58 -0.32 7.43 4.40
CA ILE A 58 0.03 8.82 4.11
C ILE A 58 1.14 8.84 3.06
N ARG A 59 1.05 9.77 2.12
CA ARG A 59 2.14 10.15 1.19
C ARG A 59 2.57 11.56 1.55
N SER A 60 3.86 11.77 1.80
CA SER A 60 4.42 13.08 2.20
C SER A 60 5.95 13.04 2.15
N GLU A 61 6.57 14.22 2.07
CA GLU A 61 8.02 14.38 2.15
C GLU A 61 8.59 14.15 3.56
N VAL A 62 9.82 13.65 3.62
CA VAL A 62 10.55 13.49 4.87
C VAL A 62 11.35 14.74 5.19
N ILE A 63 10.99 15.44 6.27
CA ILE A 63 11.63 16.73 6.61
C ILE A 63 12.81 16.55 7.57
N ASN A 64 12.70 15.66 8.57
CA ASN A 64 13.77 15.43 9.53
C ASN A 64 14.00 13.94 9.84
N LYS A 65 15.26 13.51 9.82
CA LYS A 65 15.66 12.25 10.47
C LYS A 65 15.79 12.46 11.98
N VAL A 66 15.01 11.72 12.76
CA VAL A 66 14.99 11.84 14.23
C VAL A 66 15.91 10.82 14.89
N GLY A 67 15.89 9.57 14.40
CA GLY A 67 16.64 8.45 14.96
C GLY A 67 17.05 7.45 13.89
N GLU A 68 17.56 6.28 14.30
CA GLU A 68 17.97 5.24 13.34
C GLU A 68 16.76 4.68 12.56
N SER A 69 15.64 4.50 13.26
CA SER A 69 14.39 3.95 12.72
C SER A 69 13.23 4.95 12.80
N SER A 70 13.49 6.25 12.78
CA SER A 70 12.42 7.25 12.87
C SER A 70 12.74 8.56 12.17
N PHE A 71 11.72 9.18 11.62
CA PHE A 71 11.77 10.46 10.91
C PHE A 71 10.44 11.21 11.08
N THR A 72 10.38 12.45 10.63
CA THR A 72 9.13 13.20 10.58
C THR A 72 8.68 13.45 9.15
N LEU A 73 7.36 13.39 8.96
CA LEU A 73 6.66 13.84 7.77
C LEU A 73 5.97 15.16 8.07
N SER A 74 5.79 16.01 7.06
CA SER A 74 4.96 17.21 7.19
C SER A 74 4.36 17.57 5.85
N ASP A 75 3.13 18.05 5.89
CA ASP A 75 2.46 18.60 4.73
C ASP A 75 2.97 20.04 4.51
N GLU A 76 3.66 20.26 3.39
CA GLU A 76 4.30 21.55 3.05
C GLU A 76 3.29 22.69 2.83
N GLN A 77 1.99 22.39 2.77
CA GLN A 77 0.95 23.34 2.38
C GLN A 77 0.69 24.47 3.41
N TRP A 78 1.27 24.44 4.61
CA TRP A 78 1.04 25.45 5.66
C TRP A 78 2.29 25.95 6.38
N LEU A 79 2.31 27.27 6.67
CA LEU A 79 3.41 28.01 7.31
C LEU A 79 3.75 27.59 8.76
N ASN A 80 3.04 26.62 9.33
CA ASN A 80 3.28 26.06 10.67
C ASN A 80 3.33 24.52 10.68
N GLY A 81 3.50 23.87 9.52
CA GLY A 81 3.31 22.43 9.29
C GLY A 81 3.56 21.55 10.52
N GLU A 82 2.47 20.97 11.03
CA GLU A 82 2.56 20.00 12.10
C GLU A 82 3.34 18.76 11.62
N GLU A 83 4.53 18.57 12.17
CA GLU A 83 5.34 17.39 11.90
C GLU A 83 4.78 16.17 12.63
N ILE A 84 4.57 15.07 11.91
CA ILE A 84 4.21 13.78 12.50
C ILE A 84 5.42 12.86 12.60
N LEU A 85 5.65 12.31 13.79
CA LEU A 85 6.70 11.32 14.01
C LEU A 85 6.30 9.97 13.40
N VAL A 86 7.16 9.42 12.56
CA VAL A 86 7.05 8.06 12.03
C VAL A 86 8.10 7.19 12.70
N LEU A 87 7.65 6.05 13.24
CA LEU A 87 8.50 4.99 13.78
C LEU A 87 8.48 3.80 12.83
N ASN A 88 9.62 3.44 12.26
CA ASN A 88 9.76 2.28 11.40
C ASN A 88 9.73 1.00 12.25
N ALA A 89 8.57 0.33 12.26
CA ALA A 89 8.35 -0.98 12.84
C ALA A 89 8.09 -2.06 11.76
N SER A 90 8.45 -1.79 10.49
CA SER A 90 8.30 -2.73 9.38
C SER A 90 9.26 -3.93 9.48
N GLY A 91 10.33 -3.79 10.27
CA GLY A 91 11.41 -4.78 10.39
C GLY A 91 12.48 -4.66 9.30
N GLU A 92 12.29 -3.80 8.30
CA GLU A 92 13.25 -3.54 7.24
C GLU A 92 13.89 -2.15 7.41
N PRO A 93 15.21 -2.01 7.23
CA PRO A 93 15.84 -0.69 7.21
C PRO A 93 15.26 0.16 6.07
N PHE A 94 14.92 1.41 6.38
CA PHE A 94 14.47 2.37 5.39
C PHE A 94 15.55 3.43 5.17
N ILE A 95 15.91 3.67 3.90
CA ILE A 95 16.82 4.74 3.50
C ILE A 95 15.96 5.88 3.00
N ILE A 96 15.99 7.01 3.72
CA ILE A 96 15.27 8.21 3.33
C ILE A 96 15.85 8.73 2.00
N PRO A 97 15.01 9.10 1.01
CA PRO A 97 15.44 9.77 -0.21
C PRO A 97 16.28 11.02 0.10
N ILE A 98 17.20 11.37 -0.80
CA ILE A 98 18.11 12.53 -0.61
C ILE A 98 17.60 13.79 -1.30
N ASP A 99 16.60 13.63 -2.13
CA ASP A 99 15.82 14.62 -2.88
C ASP A 99 14.46 14.82 -2.21
N ASP A 100 13.61 15.60 -2.87
CA ASP A 100 12.27 15.96 -2.40
C ASP A 100 11.25 14.86 -2.74
N THR A 101 11.70 13.65 -3.12
CA THR A 101 10.81 12.54 -3.44
C THR A 101 10.05 12.09 -2.20
N GLU A 102 8.73 12.03 -2.32
CA GLU A 102 7.83 11.65 -1.24
C GLU A 102 8.02 10.19 -0.79
N VAL A 103 7.50 9.88 0.39
CA VAL A 103 7.41 8.51 0.89
C VAL A 103 5.98 8.15 1.21
N GLN A 104 5.59 6.91 0.94
CA GLN A 104 4.33 6.35 1.38
C GLN A 104 4.56 5.56 2.67
N VAL A 105 3.86 5.96 3.73
CA VAL A 105 3.88 5.30 5.04
C VAL A 105 2.51 4.70 5.31
N THR A 106 2.47 3.37 5.51
CA THR A 106 1.28 2.67 6.02
C THR A 106 1.57 2.20 7.43
N GLY A 107 0.73 2.61 8.37
CA GLY A 107 0.98 2.40 9.79
C GLY A 107 -0.26 2.52 10.66
N THR A 108 -0.09 2.28 11.96
CA THR A 108 -1.10 2.56 12.97
C THR A 108 -0.79 3.88 13.65
N VAL A 109 -1.79 4.77 13.77
CA VAL A 109 -1.63 6.00 14.53
C VAL A 109 -1.69 5.68 16.02
N GLU A 110 -0.66 6.06 16.75
CA GLU A 110 -0.55 5.81 18.19
C GLU A 110 -0.23 7.10 18.95
N ARG A 111 -0.53 7.10 20.24
CA ARG A 111 0.00 8.14 21.13
C ARG A 111 1.43 7.77 21.50
N PHE A 112 2.36 8.67 21.20
CA PHE A 112 3.77 8.44 21.47
C PHE A 112 4.03 8.43 22.97
N VAL A 113 4.28 7.24 23.51
CA VAL A 113 4.78 7.01 24.87
C VAL A 113 5.99 6.13 24.73
N THR A 114 7.19 6.70 24.89
CA THR A 114 8.46 6.07 24.52
C THR A 114 8.57 4.64 25.05
N ALA A 115 8.31 4.45 26.35
CA ALA A 115 8.44 3.15 27.02
C ALA A 115 7.38 2.12 26.60
N ASP A 116 6.21 2.56 26.15
CA ASP A 116 5.16 1.65 25.70
C ASP A 116 5.44 1.15 24.29
N LEU A 117 5.79 2.06 23.37
CA LEU A 117 6.09 1.72 21.98
C LEU A 117 7.39 0.91 21.85
N GLU A 118 8.43 1.25 22.63
CA GLU A 118 9.68 0.48 22.65
C GLU A 118 9.42 -1.00 23.00
N ARG A 119 8.60 -1.23 24.03
CA ARG A 119 8.26 -2.57 24.52
C ARG A 119 7.32 -3.32 23.58
N GLU A 120 6.37 -2.64 22.97
CA GLU A 120 5.35 -3.25 22.12
C GLU A 120 5.88 -3.62 20.74
N TYR A 121 6.73 -2.77 20.16
CA TYR A 121 7.24 -2.92 18.79
C TYR A 121 8.72 -3.32 18.71
N ASP A 122 9.37 -3.60 19.85
CA ASP A 122 10.78 -4.02 19.94
C ASP A 122 11.74 -3.01 19.27
N LEU A 123 11.52 -1.72 19.56
CA LEU A 123 12.32 -0.61 19.03
C LEU A 123 13.45 -0.24 20.00
N ASP A 124 14.43 0.57 19.56
CA ASP A 124 15.48 1.15 20.41
C ASP A 124 15.32 2.67 20.48
N LEU A 125 14.44 3.15 21.36
CA LEU A 125 14.04 4.56 21.42
C LEU A 125 14.77 5.29 22.55
N GLN A 126 15.80 6.05 22.21
CA GLN A 126 16.60 6.80 23.18
C GLN A 126 15.81 7.96 23.82
N PRO A 127 15.53 7.96 25.13
CA PRO A 127 14.63 8.94 25.76
C PRO A 127 15.02 10.41 25.54
N ASP A 128 16.31 10.71 25.47
CA ASP A 128 16.81 12.06 25.25
C ASP A 128 16.52 12.59 23.83
N VAL A 129 16.44 11.69 22.84
CA VAL A 129 16.09 12.03 21.44
C VAL A 129 14.60 12.31 21.32
N TYR A 130 13.77 11.51 22.00
CA TYR A 130 12.32 11.52 21.79
C TYR A 130 11.53 12.34 22.81
N ALA A 131 12.19 12.98 23.79
CA ALA A 131 11.53 13.72 24.86
C ALA A 131 10.52 14.78 24.38
N ASN A 132 10.74 15.39 23.21
CA ASN A 132 9.85 16.40 22.65
C ASN A 132 8.57 15.81 22.05
N TYR A 133 8.55 14.53 21.68
CA TYR A 133 7.42 13.85 21.04
C TYR A 133 6.48 13.18 22.06
N GLU A 134 6.83 13.17 23.34
CA GLU A 134 6.02 12.51 24.37
C GLU A 134 4.57 13.02 24.39
N SER A 135 3.63 12.09 24.40
CA SER A 135 2.18 12.30 24.30
C SER A 135 1.65 12.88 22.98
N GLN A 136 2.50 13.10 21.97
CA GLN A 136 2.08 13.54 20.62
C GLN A 136 1.59 12.35 19.78
N PRO A 137 0.81 12.57 18.70
CA PRO A 137 0.56 11.53 17.70
C PRO A 137 1.86 11.06 17.04
N ALA A 138 1.94 9.77 16.75
CA ALA A 138 2.98 9.18 15.92
C ALA A 138 2.39 8.05 15.08
N ILE A 139 2.98 7.77 13.93
CA ILE A 139 2.64 6.61 13.12
C ILE A 139 3.67 5.53 13.40
N VAL A 140 3.20 4.40 13.91
CA VAL A 140 4.01 3.18 13.94
C VAL A 140 3.84 2.53 12.57
N ALA A 141 4.86 2.66 11.72
CA ALA A 141 4.81 2.21 10.34
C ALA A 141 5.04 0.70 10.24
N GLN A 142 4.13 0.01 9.57
CA GLN A 142 4.29 -1.40 9.19
C GLN A 142 4.86 -1.54 7.78
N SER A 143 4.69 -0.53 6.93
CA SER A 143 5.26 -0.48 5.58
C SER A 143 5.70 0.94 5.26
N ILE A 144 6.85 1.06 4.60
CA ILE A 144 7.40 2.32 4.10
C ILE A 144 7.97 2.05 2.71
N ALA A 145 7.57 2.86 1.73
CA ALA A 145 8.12 2.81 0.38
C ALA A 145 8.44 4.23 -0.10
N VAL A 146 9.45 4.36 -0.95
CA VAL A 146 9.66 5.61 -1.69
C VAL A 146 8.49 5.74 -2.68
N ALA A 147 7.95 6.95 -2.80
CA ALA A 147 6.74 7.20 -3.54
C ALA A 147 6.91 8.23 -4.66
N PRO A 148 7.79 7.97 -5.65
CA PRO A 148 8.00 8.90 -6.75
C PRO A 148 6.82 8.90 -7.72
N GLU A 149 6.69 10.00 -8.45
CA GLU A 149 5.74 10.17 -9.55
C GLU A 149 6.21 9.41 -10.81
N PRO A 150 5.29 9.03 -11.71
CA PRO A 150 5.64 8.40 -12.98
C PRO A 150 6.71 9.17 -13.75
N GLY A 151 6.61 10.49 -13.81
CA GLY A 151 7.56 11.36 -14.50
C GLY A 151 8.96 11.39 -13.86
N GLU A 152 9.04 11.41 -12.53
CA GLU A 152 10.32 11.32 -11.81
C GLU A 152 11.04 9.99 -12.08
N ILE A 153 10.28 8.90 -12.16
CA ILE A 153 10.81 7.58 -12.47
C ILE A 153 11.37 7.54 -13.89
N THR A 154 10.67 8.09 -14.88
CA THR A 154 11.11 8.05 -16.27
C THR A 154 12.26 9.01 -16.54
N GLU A 155 12.36 10.14 -15.82
CA GLU A 155 13.48 11.10 -15.94
C GLU A 155 14.81 10.54 -15.40
N ASP A 156 14.81 9.92 -14.21
CA ASP A 156 15.99 9.25 -13.66
C ASP A 156 15.63 7.89 -13.02
N PRO A 157 15.45 6.83 -13.81
CA PRO A 157 15.09 5.51 -13.29
C PRO A 157 16.24 4.84 -12.53
N SER A 158 17.47 5.34 -12.69
CA SER A 158 18.66 4.68 -12.16
C SER A 158 18.70 4.66 -10.63
N GLN A 159 18.08 5.66 -10.01
CA GLN A 159 17.95 5.74 -8.56
C GLN A 159 16.97 4.70 -8.01
N TYR A 160 15.96 4.27 -8.79
CA TYR A 160 14.85 3.44 -8.32
C TYR A 160 14.93 1.96 -8.69
N TYR A 161 15.82 1.56 -9.60
CA TYR A 161 15.91 0.16 -10.03
C TYR A 161 16.13 -0.84 -8.88
N GLY A 162 15.32 -1.90 -8.86
CA GLY A 162 15.34 -2.95 -7.86
C GLY A 162 14.70 -2.57 -6.52
N GLN A 163 14.16 -1.35 -6.41
CA GLN A 163 13.41 -0.92 -5.24
C GLN A 163 11.92 -1.27 -5.38
N THR A 164 11.26 -1.48 -4.25
CA THR A 164 9.79 -1.48 -4.19
C THR A 164 9.34 -0.03 -4.03
N LEU A 165 8.50 0.44 -4.94
CA LEU A 165 7.96 1.80 -5.00
C LEU A 165 6.46 1.79 -4.71
N ALA A 166 5.94 2.93 -4.26
CA ALA A 166 4.52 3.25 -4.22
C ALA A 166 4.23 4.39 -5.20
N VAL A 167 3.63 4.10 -6.36
CA VAL A 167 3.46 5.05 -7.46
C VAL A 167 1.97 5.32 -7.65
N THR A 168 1.57 6.59 -7.64
CA THR A 168 0.22 7.03 -8.00
C THR A 168 0.27 7.71 -9.36
N GLY A 169 -0.76 7.53 -10.18
CA GLY A 169 -0.90 8.22 -11.47
C GLY A 169 -2.18 7.85 -12.20
N GLU A 170 -2.46 8.57 -13.28
CA GLU A 170 -3.59 8.30 -14.18
C GLU A 170 -3.20 7.23 -15.21
N VAL A 171 -4.07 6.27 -15.46
CA VAL A 171 -3.89 5.29 -16.53
C VAL A 171 -4.13 5.95 -17.88
N GLU A 172 -3.05 6.25 -18.60
CA GLU A 172 -3.12 6.96 -19.90
C GLU A 172 -3.40 6.03 -21.08
N GLU A 173 -2.69 4.89 -21.19
CA GLU A 173 -2.91 3.94 -22.30
C GLU A 173 -2.92 2.49 -21.84
N ILE A 174 -3.98 1.75 -22.19
CA ILE A 174 -4.05 0.29 -22.04
C ILE A 174 -3.49 -0.40 -23.29
N ILE A 175 -2.23 -0.80 -23.23
CA ILE A 175 -1.50 -1.45 -24.34
C ILE A 175 -1.94 -2.91 -24.53
N GLY A 176 -2.27 -3.60 -23.43
CA GLY A 176 -2.63 -5.02 -23.48
C GLY A 176 -3.33 -5.52 -22.21
N PRO A 177 -3.61 -6.83 -22.12
CA PRO A 177 -4.35 -7.41 -20.99
C PRO A 177 -3.69 -7.23 -19.62
N ASN A 178 -2.37 -6.99 -19.62
CA ASN A 178 -1.55 -6.87 -18.42
C ASN A 178 -0.47 -5.79 -18.56
N ALA A 179 -0.65 -4.86 -19.49
CA ALA A 179 0.31 -3.80 -19.76
C ALA A 179 -0.44 -2.49 -20.03
N PHE A 180 -0.04 -1.43 -19.33
CA PHE A 180 -0.58 -0.09 -19.48
C PHE A 180 0.49 0.94 -19.10
N THR A 181 0.24 2.21 -19.38
CA THR A 181 1.10 3.32 -18.94
C THR A 181 0.44 4.15 -17.85
N LEU A 182 1.26 4.75 -16.99
CA LEU A 182 0.84 5.77 -16.03
C LEU A 182 1.41 7.13 -16.44
N GLU A 183 0.54 8.13 -16.52
CA GLU A 183 0.90 9.53 -16.67
C GLU A 183 0.94 10.22 -15.29
N ASP A 184 1.79 11.23 -15.20
CA ASP A 184 1.85 12.18 -14.10
C ASP A 184 1.02 13.43 -14.44
N GLU A 185 -0.03 13.69 -13.65
CA GLU A 185 -0.93 14.82 -13.86
C GLU A 185 -0.25 16.20 -13.65
N GLU A 186 0.80 16.25 -12.84
CA GLU A 186 1.44 17.50 -12.39
C GLU A 186 2.57 17.93 -13.34
N LEU A 187 3.25 16.97 -13.97
CA LEU A 187 4.38 17.20 -14.86
C LEU A 187 4.04 17.05 -16.34
N LEU A 188 3.59 18.16 -16.94
CA LEU A 188 3.30 18.24 -18.38
C LEU A 188 4.52 17.85 -19.25
N GLY A 189 4.37 16.75 -19.98
CA GLY A 189 5.35 16.27 -20.97
C GLY A 189 6.48 15.44 -20.39
N SER A 190 6.30 14.87 -19.20
CA SER A 190 7.06 13.70 -18.76
C SER A 190 6.71 12.49 -19.64
N ASP A 191 7.62 11.51 -19.70
CA ASP A 191 7.34 10.25 -20.41
C ASP A 191 6.50 9.35 -19.49
N ASP A 192 5.46 8.70 -20.03
CA ASP A 192 4.64 7.78 -19.25
C ASP A 192 5.44 6.56 -18.76
N LEU A 193 5.12 6.10 -17.56
CA LEU A 193 5.73 4.91 -16.98
C LEU A 193 5.02 3.64 -17.46
N LEU A 194 5.76 2.72 -18.07
CA LEU A 194 5.23 1.39 -18.37
C LEU A 194 4.96 0.60 -17.08
N VAL A 195 3.76 0.04 -16.97
CA VAL A 195 3.34 -0.82 -15.88
C VAL A 195 2.97 -2.20 -16.42
N LEU A 196 3.44 -3.25 -15.74
CA LEU A 196 3.07 -4.63 -16.02
C LEU A 196 2.33 -5.25 -14.85
N ASN A 197 1.05 -5.52 -15.06
CA ASN A 197 0.21 -6.17 -14.09
C ASN A 197 0.39 -7.69 -14.11
N THR A 198 1.26 -8.21 -13.25
CA THR A 198 1.45 -9.67 -13.11
C THR A 198 0.41 -10.33 -12.20
N THR A 199 -0.45 -9.54 -11.55
CA THR A 199 -1.50 -10.03 -10.67
C THR A 199 -2.79 -10.30 -11.44
N THR A 200 -3.36 -11.49 -11.25
CA THR A 200 -4.62 -11.83 -11.92
C THR A 200 -5.80 -11.25 -11.16
N GLY A 201 -6.68 -10.53 -11.85
CA GLY A 201 -8.02 -10.20 -11.34
C GLY A 201 -8.28 -8.72 -11.07
N THR A 202 -7.26 -7.86 -11.17
CA THR A 202 -7.47 -6.40 -11.18
C THR A 202 -7.45 -5.89 -12.61
N THR A 203 -8.56 -5.28 -13.01
CA THR A 203 -8.69 -4.57 -14.29
C THR A 203 -8.61 -3.08 -13.99
N VAL A 204 -7.90 -2.35 -14.84
CA VAL A 204 -7.88 -0.88 -14.83
C VAL A 204 -8.66 -0.33 -16.02
N GLU A 205 -9.20 0.87 -15.88
CA GLU A 205 -9.85 1.63 -16.95
C GLU A 205 -8.97 2.79 -17.43
N ASP A 206 -9.21 3.22 -18.66
CA ASP A 206 -8.58 4.40 -19.27
C ASP A 206 -9.01 5.67 -18.50
N GLY A 207 -8.04 6.49 -18.11
CA GLY A 207 -8.22 7.66 -17.25
C GLY A 207 -8.55 7.35 -15.79
N GLU A 208 -8.34 6.11 -15.33
CA GLU A 208 -8.48 5.75 -13.92
C GLU A 208 -7.23 6.17 -13.15
N GLU A 209 -7.41 6.91 -12.05
CA GLU A 209 -6.32 7.17 -11.13
C GLU A 209 -6.12 5.97 -10.19
N VAL A 210 -4.87 5.49 -10.11
CA VAL A 210 -4.53 4.27 -9.38
C VAL A 210 -3.30 4.46 -8.51
N ALA A 211 -3.28 3.79 -7.37
CA ALA A 211 -2.11 3.66 -6.51
C ALA A 211 -1.53 2.24 -6.65
N ILE A 212 -0.27 2.14 -7.04
CA ILE A 212 0.44 0.89 -7.34
C ILE A 212 1.62 0.72 -6.41
N THR A 213 1.69 -0.44 -5.75
CA THR A 213 2.94 -0.90 -5.13
C THR A 213 3.59 -1.93 -6.04
N GLY A 214 4.87 -1.73 -6.38
CA GLY A 214 5.56 -2.57 -7.36
C GLY A 214 7.08 -2.49 -7.29
N GLU A 215 7.75 -3.38 -8.00
CA GLU A 215 9.22 -3.33 -8.16
C GLU A 215 9.58 -2.68 -9.49
N LEU A 216 10.47 -1.68 -9.47
CA LEU A 216 10.98 -1.08 -10.70
C LEU A 216 12.10 -1.92 -11.31
N ARG A 217 11.96 -2.29 -12.58
CA ARG A 217 12.97 -3.03 -13.35
C ARG A 217 13.22 -2.37 -14.69
N SER A 218 14.34 -2.71 -15.34
CA SER A 218 14.54 -2.38 -16.75
C SER A 218 13.79 -3.38 -17.61
N PHE A 219 13.05 -2.89 -18.60
CA PHE A 219 12.24 -3.73 -19.46
C PHE A 219 13.11 -4.53 -20.43
N VAL A 220 13.17 -5.82 -20.16
CA VAL A 220 13.77 -6.84 -21.02
C VAL A 220 12.76 -7.96 -21.18
N SER A 221 12.03 -7.97 -22.29
CA SER A 221 10.91 -8.89 -22.56
C SER A 221 11.20 -10.34 -22.16
N ALA A 222 12.32 -10.90 -22.65
CA ALA A 222 12.71 -12.28 -22.38
C ALA A 222 13.02 -12.58 -20.91
N GLU A 223 13.43 -11.58 -20.12
CA GLU A 223 13.63 -11.74 -18.67
C GLU A 223 12.30 -11.67 -17.93
N ILE A 224 11.45 -10.69 -18.28
CA ILE A 224 10.14 -10.50 -17.65
C ILE A 224 9.22 -11.70 -17.93
N GLU A 225 9.13 -12.17 -19.18
CA GLU A 225 8.35 -13.36 -19.53
C GLU A 225 8.79 -14.58 -18.74
N ARG A 226 10.10 -14.77 -18.58
CA ARG A 226 10.67 -15.90 -17.82
C ARG A 226 10.40 -15.79 -16.33
N ASP A 227 10.59 -14.60 -15.76
CA ASP A 227 10.55 -14.40 -14.31
C ASP A 227 9.10 -14.41 -13.79
N TYR A 228 8.13 -14.02 -14.62
CA TYR A 228 6.71 -13.90 -14.25
C TYR A 228 5.77 -14.87 -14.99
N ASP A 229 6.31 -15.83 -15.73
CA ASP A 229 5.57 -16.87 -16.50
C ASP A 229 4.48 -16.27 -17.42
N LEU A 230 4.81 -15.14 -18.07
CA LEU A 230 3.89 -14.44 -18.95
C LEU A 230 3.87 -15.07 -20.35
N THR A 231 2.67 -15.12 -20.95
CA THR A 231 2.47 -15.61 -22.32
C THR A 231 1.84 -14.52 -23.18
N TRP A 232 2.63 -13.50 -23.54
CA TRP A 232 2.19 -12.46 -24.46
C TRP A 232 1.98 -13.01 -25.87
N ASP A 233 1.04 -12.41 -26.60
CA ASP A 233 0.99 -12.63 -28.03
C ASP A 233 2.16 -11.92 -28.72
N LEU A 234 2.53 -12.44 -29.89
CA LEU A 234 3.73 -12.00 -30.61
C LEU A 234 3.63 -10.56 -31.13
N ASP A 235 2.42 -10.01 -31.28
CA ASP A 235 2.25 -8.64 -31.76
C ASP A 235 2.40 -7.66 -30.58
N LEU A 236 1.80 -7.93 -29.42
CA LEU A 236 2.02 -7.19 -28.17
C LEU A 236 3.50 -7.19 -27.77
N GLN A 237 4.15 -8.36 -27.78
CA GLN A 237 5.57 -8.46 -27.45
C GLN A 237 6.44 -7.55 -28.34
N ARG A 238 6.18 -7.54 -29.65
CA ARG A 238 6.93 -6.68 -30.58
C ARG A 238 6.69 -5.20 -30.35
N GLN A 239 5.47 -4.81 -29.99
CA GLN A 239 5.16 -3.43 -29.66
C GLN A 239 5.96 -3.00 -28.42
N LEU A 240 5.88 -3.77 -27.34
CA LEU A 240 6.61 -3.47 -26.11
C LEU A 240 8.13 -3.44 -26.30
N GLU A 241 8.69 -4.35 -27.10
CA GLU A 241 10.12 -4.34 -27.45
C GLU A 241 10.53 -3.16 -28.36
N ALA A 242 9.62 -2.65 -29.19
CA ALA A 242 9.94 -1.52 -30.06
C ALA A 242 9.94 -0.19 -29.30
N GLU A 243 9.05 -0.05 -28.32
CA GLU A 243 8.80 1.19 -27.60
C GLU A 243 9.57 1.25 -26.28
N TYR A 244 9.55 0.16 -25.49
CA TYR A 244 10.00 0.16 -24.10
C TYR A 244 11.30 -0.58 -23.82
N GLN A 245 12.00 -1.07 -24.84
CA GLN A 245 13.25 -1.83 -24.61
C GLN A 245 14.26 -1.01 -23.79
N GLN A 246 14.66 -1.58 -22.64
CA GLN A 246 15.57 -0.98 -21.65
C GLN A 246 15.03 0.25 -20.90
N GLN A 247 13.78 0.66 -21.15
CA GLN A 247 13.10 1.68 -20.35
C GLN A 247 12.68 1.12 -18.98
N PRO A 248 12.42 1.98 -17.99
CA PRO A 248 11.85 1.54 -16.72
C PRO A 248 10.47 0.88 -16.92
N VAL A 249 10.22 -0.16 -16.13
CA VAL A 249 8.92 -0.81 -16.03
C VAL A 249 8.61 -1.11 -14.58
N LEU A 250 7.43 -0.73 -14.13
CA LEU A 250 6.93 -1.05 -12.79
C LEU A 250 6.21 -2.40 -12.84
N ILE A 251 6.72 -3.39 -12.12
CA ILE A 251 6.06 -4.68 -11.98
C ILE A 251 5.12 -4.65 -10.77
N VAL A 252 3.82 -4.74 -11.04
CA VAL A 252 2.77 -4.62 -10.02
C VAL A 252 2.86 -5.78 -9.04
N ARG A 253 2.83 -5.45 -7.75
CA ARG A 253 2.55 -6.37 -6.63
C ARG A 253 1.14 -6.20 -6.13
N ASP A 254 0.72 -4.94 -5.95
CA ASP A 254 -0.61 -4.56 -5.50
C ASP A 254 -1.04 -3.30 -6.24
N ILE A 255 -2.33 -3.21 -6.55
CA ILE A 255 -2.94 -2.06 -7.21
C ILE A 255 -4.29 -1.77 -6.57
N TYR A 256 -4.53 -0.50 -6.29
CA TYR A 256 -5.73 0.00 -5.65
C TYR A 256 -6.26 1.18 -6.49
N PRO A 257 -7.59 1.31 -6.63
CA PRO A 257 -8.15 2.58 -7.09
C PRO A 257 -7.65 3.67 -6.13
N SER A 258 -7.20 4.82 -6.66
CA SER A 258 -6.96 5.97 -5.79
C SER A 258 -8.31 6.34 -5.14
N ALA A 259 -8.28 6.70 -3.86
CA ALA A 259 -9.47 7.25 -3.23
C ALA A 259 -9.53 8.74 -3.56
N GLU A 260 -10.61 9.18 -4.22
CA GLU A 260 -10.97 10.59 -4.39
C GLU A 260 -11.16 11.32 -3.04
#